data_AF-A0A7H8TRY9-F1
#
_entry.id   AF-A0A7H8TRY9-F1
#
_cell.length_a   1.000
_cell.length_b   1.000
_cell.length_c   1.000
_cell.angle_alpha   90.00
_cell.angle_beta   90.00
_cell.angle_gamma   90.00
#
_symmetry.space_group_name_H-M   'P 1'
#
loop_
_entity.id
_entity.type
_entity.pdbx_description
1 polymer ?
#
loop_
_entity_poly.entity_id
_entity_poly.type
_entity_poly.pdbx_seq_one_letter_code
_entity_poly.pdbx_strand_id
1 'polypeptide(L)'
;MHALQQAVHAVEAEGLPLKRLVVALVDQAGDRQPPVVKAALTMLAPRVAAVVPVPYDPALRAGGLREASRLRPRTLHAAAALAGAVLQSAQTAWGTPLGFAEQPAPLDRSPEQTQHRISHQPTHAEVSA
;
A
#
# COMPACT_ATOMS: atom_id res chain seq x y z
N MET A 1 8.50 2.82 12.74
CA MET A 1 7.47 3.48 13.58
C MET A 1 7.26 4.95 13.23
N HIS A 2 8.33 5.75 13.19
CA HIS A 2 8.25 7.18 12.83
C HIS A 2 7.47 7.45 11.53
N ALA A 3 7.76 6.71 10.46
CA ALA A 3 7.05 6.86 9.18
C ALA A 3 5.53 6.63 9.26
N LEU A 4 5.06 5.68 10.08
CA LEU A 4 3.62 5.43 10.26
C LEU A 4 2.96 6.60 11.00
N GLN A 5 3.60 7.10 12.06
CA GLN A 5 3.10 8.24 12.82
C GLN A 5 3.07 9.52 11.95
N GLN A 6 4.12 9.74 11.15
CA GLN A 6 4.16 10.85 10.19
C GLN A 6 3.06 10.75 9.14
N ALA A 7 2.82 9.55 8.58
CA ALA A 7 1.74 9.35 7.61
C ALA A 7 0.36 9.63 8.23
N VAL A 8 0.11 9.16 9.46
CA VAL A 8 -1.14 9.46 10.17
C VAL A 8 -1.31 10.95 10.40
N HIS A 9 -0.27 11.66 10.86
CA HIS A 9 -0.33 13.10 11.05
C HIS A 9 -0.51 13.86 9.73
N ALA A 10 0.08 13.41 8.63
CA ALA A 10 -0.11 14.01 7.31
C ALA A 10 -1.56 13.88 6.84
N VAL A 11 -2.15 12.68 6.97
CA VAL A 11 -3.56 12.43 6.63
C VAL A 11 -4.49 13.30 7.49
N GLU A 12 -4.19 13.46 8.78
CA GLU A 12 -4.93 14.37 9.66
C GLU A 12 -4.80 15.84 9.26
N ALA A 13 -3.58 16.28 8.91
CA ALA A 13 -3.32 17.65 8.48
C ALA A 13 -4.01 17.99 7.16
N GLU A 14 -4.16 17.01 6.26
CA GLU A 14 -4.91 17.15 5.00
C GLU A 14 -6.44 17.08 5.21
N GLY A 15 -6.92 16.91 6.44
CA GLY A 15 -8.34 16.82 6.77
C GLY A 15 -9.00 15.54 6.26
N LEU A 16 -8.22 14.54 5.86
CA LEU A 16 -8.72 13.27 5.36
C LEU A 16 -9.29 12.41 6.50
N PRO A 17 -10.43 11.73 6.30
CA PRO A 17 -11.08 11.00 7.37
C PRO A 17 -10.31 9.73 7.72
N LEU A 18 -9.55 9.75 8.82
CA LEU A 18 -8.83 8.57 9.33
C LEU A 18 -9.73 7.34 9.47
N LYS A 19 -11.01 7.53 9.82
CA LYS A 19 -12.02 6.47 9.92
C LYS A 19 -12.27 5.70 8.62
N ARG A 20 -11.81 6.20 7.47
CA ARG A 20 -11.89 5.52 6.16
C ARG A 20 -10.56 4.90 5.74
N LEU A 21 -9.48 5.14 6.50
CA LEU A 21 -8.14 4.65 6.20
C LEU A 21 -8.05 3.15 6.50
N VAL A 22 -7.49 2.38 5.56
CA VAL A 22 -7.09 0.99 5.78
C VAL A 22 -5.57 0.93 5.78
N VAL A 23 -4.97 0.37 6.83
CA VAL A 23 -3.52 0.33 7.01
C VAL A 23 -3.03 -1.11 6.82
N ALA A 24 -2.24 -1.32 5.76
CA ALA A 24 -1.54 -2.58 5.55
C ALA A 24 -0.14 -2.52 6.19
N LEU A 25 0.15 -3.43 7.11
CA LEU A 25 1.47 -3.51 7.76
C LEU A 25 2.22 -4.76 7.28
N VAL A 26 3.37 -4.57 6.65
CA VAL A 26 4.22 -5.70 6.25
C VAL A 26 4.94 -6.26 7.47
N ASP A 27 4.65 -7.50 7.80
CA ASP A 27 5.27 -8.22 8.91
C ASP A 27 6.46 -9.05 8.41
N GLN A 28 7.67 -8.69 8.86
CA GLN A 28 8.91 -9.37 8.53
C GLN A 28 9.22 -10.55 9.48
N ALA A 29 8.56 -10.62 10.65
CA ALA A 29 9.02 -11.45 11.76
C ALA A 29 8.24 -12.77 11.95
N GLY A 30 7.20 -13.03 11.16
CA GLY A 30 6.21 -14.06 11.53
C GLY A 30 5.43 -13.62 12.78
N ASP A 31 4.77 -14.56 13.49
CA ASP A 31 3.78 -14.30 14.56
C ASP A 31 4.26 -13.43 15.75
N ARG A 32 5.51 -12.96 15.76
CA ARG A 32 6.12 -12.17 16.82
C ARG A 32 6.45 -10.73 16.39
N GLN A 33 5.43 -9.90 16.35
CA GLN A 33 5.60 -8.45 16.20
C GLN A 33 6.34 -7.84 17.42
N PRO A 34 7.28 -6.91 17.21
CA PRO A 34 7.92 -6.17 18.29
C PRO A 34 6.89 -5.44 19.19
N PRO A 35 7.10 -5.35 20.52
CA PRO A 35 6.15 -4.72 21.43
C PRO A 35 5.74 -3.30 21.04
N VAL A 36 6.69 -2.50 20.53
CA VAL A 36 6.44 -1.13 20.04
C VAL A 36 5.49 -1.10 18.84
N VAL A 37 5.58 -2.10 17.96
CA VAL A 37 4.69 -2.23 16.80
C VAL A 37 3.30 -2.61 17.28
N LYS A 38 3.20 -3.60 18.19
CA LYS A 38 1.92 -3.99 18.80
C LYS A 38 1.22 -2.81 19.46
N ALA A 39 1.93 -2.06 20.31
CA ALA A 39 1.38 -0.90 20.99
C ALA A 39 0.85 0.14 19.98
N ALA A 40 1.61 0.44 18.93
CA ALA A 40 1.18 1.37 17.91
C ALA A 40 -0.04 0.89 17.12
N LEU A 41 -0.11 -0.41 16.79
CA LEU A 41 -1.28 -0.99 16.14
C LEU A 41 -2.51 -0.90 17.04
N THR A 42 -2.37 -1.19 18.34
CA THR A 42 -3.45 -1.03 19.33
C THR A 42 -3.93 0.40 19.42
N MET A 43 -3.02 1.39 19.43
CA MET A 43 -3.38 2.81 19.45
C MET A 43 -4.04 3.29 18.16
N LEU A 44 -3.67 2.70 17.01
CA LEU A 44 -4.17 3.09 15.70
C LEU A 44 -5.52 2.45 15.38
N ALA A 45 -5.74 1.20 15.82
CA ALA A 45 -6.94 0.41 15.55
C ALA A 45 -8.28 1.16 15.75
N PRO A 46 -8.51 1.91 16.86
CA PRO A 46 -9.78 2.63 17.03
C PRO A 46 -9.91 3.87 16.14
N ARG A 47 -8.84 4.36 15.51
CA ARG A 47 -8.82 5.60 14.71
C ARG A 47 -9.01 5.33 13.21
N VAL A 48 -8.69 4.13 12.74
CA VAL A 48 -8.73 3.74 11.32
C VAL A 48 -9.89 2.78 11.02
N ALA A 49 -10.20 2.55 9.75
CA ALA A 49 -11.22 1.57 9.34
C ALA A 49 -10.76 0.14 9.63
N ALA A 50 -9.50 -0.16 9.31
CA ALA A 50 -8.89 -1.47 9.57
C ALA A 50 -7.36 -1.40 9.59
N VAL A 51 -6.76 -2.33 10.32
CA VAL A 51 -5.33 -2.64 10.27
C VAL A 51 -5.20 -4.08 9.81
N VAL A 52 -4.50 -4.31 8.69
CA VAL A 52 -4.32 -5.64 8.10
C VAL A 52 -2.84 -6.00 8.09
N PRO A 53 -2.42 -7.04 8.84
CA PRO A 53 -1.06 -7.55 8.75
C PRO A 53 -0.88 -8.32 7.45
N VAL A 54 0.16 -7.98 6.70
CA VAL A 54 0.53 -8.63 5.43
C VAL A 54 1.88 -9.31 5.64
N PRO A 55 2.00 -10.64 5.45
CA PRO A 55 3.28 -11.30 5.59
C PRO A 55 4.26 -10.79 4.53
N TYR A 56 5.54 -10.66 4.89
CA TYR A 56 6.56 -10.44 3.89
C TYR A 56 6.61 -11.61 2.90
N ASP A 57 6.46 -11.29 1.62
CA ASP A 57 6.54 -12.25 0.52
C ASP A 57 7.56 -11.76 -0.52
N PRO A 58 8.72 -12.43 -0.67
CA PRO A 58 9.72 -12.07 -1.67
C PRO A 58 9.18 -12.10 -3.11
N ALA A 59 8.22 -12.99 -3.41
CA ALA A 59 7.64 -13.08 -4.75
C ALA A 59 6.84 -11.81 -5.10
N LEU A 60 6.23 -11.17 -4.11
CA LEU A 60 5.52 -9.90 -4.30
C LEU A 60 6.50 -8.76 -4.60
N ARG A 61 7.70 -8.78 -4.02
CA ARG A 61 8.75 -7.78 -4.34
C ARG A 61 9.34 -7.99 -5.73
N ALA A 62 9.54 -9.25 -6.14
CA ALA A 62 10.20 -9.59 -7.40
C ALA A 62 9.27 -9.48 -8.62
N GLY A 63 8.04 -10.01 -8.52
CA GLY A 63 7.10 -10.11 -9.63
C GLY A 63 5.79 -9.33 -9.44
N GLY A 64 5.59 -8.72 -8.26
CA GLY A 64 4.32 -8.06 -7.93
C GLY A 64 3.13 -9.02 -8.05
N LEU A 65 1.96 -8.46 -8.36
CA LEU A 65 0.75 -9.25 -8.61
C LEU A 65 0.71 -9.90 -10.01
N ARG A 66 1.71 -9.64 -10.87
CA ARG A 66 1.77 -10.24 -12.23
C ARG A 66 2.02 -11.75 -12.16
N GLU A 67 2.72 -12.18 -11.12
CA GLU A 67 3.04 -13.59 -10.85
C GLU A 67 2.27 -14.11 -9.63
N ALA A 68 0.96 -13.81 -9.55
CA ALA A 68 0.12 -14.18 -8.41
C ALA A 68 0.17 -15.69 -8.05
N SER A 69 0.42 -16.56 -9.03
CA SER A 69 0.60 -18.01 -8.83
C SER A 69 1.83 -18.39 -7.99
N ARG A 70 2.79 -17.47 -7.82
CA ARG A 70 3.99 -17.67 -7.00
C ARG A 70 3.84 -17.14 -5.57
N LEU A 71 2.72 -16.46 -5.27
CA LEU A 71 2.46 -15.92 -3.93
C LEU A 71 2.13 -17.04 -2.95
N ARG A 72 2.61 -16.90 -1.72
CA ARG A 72 2.32 -17.88 -0.66
C ARG A 72 0.83 -17.82 -0.28
N PRO A 73 0.20 -18.93 0.14
CA PRO A 73 -1.22 -18.92 0.54
C PRO A 73 -1.57 -17.90 1.62
N ARG A 74 -0.67 -17.68 2.59
CA ARG A 74 -0.85 -16.65 3.64
C ARG A 74 -0.89 -15.23 3.06
N THR A 75 -0.11 -14.96 2.01
CA THR A 75 -0.10 -13.68 1.29
C THR A 75 -1.43 -13.47 0.56
N LEU A 76 -1.92 -14.51 -0.11
CA LEU A 76 -3.23 -14.46 -0.78
C LEU A 76 -4.38 -14.23 0.21
N HIS A 77 -4.32 -14.88 1.38
CA HIS A 77 -5.30 -14.66 2.46
C HIS A 77 -5.26 -13.22 2.99
N ALA A 78 -4.06 -12.69 3.24
CA ALA A 78 -3.88 -11.29 3.66
C ALA A 78 -4.36 -10.30 2.58
N ALA A 79 -4.13 -10.59 1.30
CA ALA A 79 -4.63 -9.80 0.18
C ALA A 79 -6.16 -9.80 0.11
N ALA A 80 -6.79 -10.96 0.30
CA ALA A 80 -8.25 -11.07 0.36
C ALA A 80 -8.84 -10.30 1.57
N ALA A 81 -8.20 -10.42 2.74
CA ALA A 81 -8.60 -9.67 3.94
C ALA A 81 -8.45 -8.15 3.73
N LEU A 82 -7.38 -7.71 3.08
CA LEU A 82 -7.16 -6.30 2.75
C LEU A 82 -8.22 -5.78 1.77
N ALA A 83 -8.50 -6.52 0.70
CA ALA A 83 -9.54 -6.15 -0.27
C ALA A 83 -10.93 -6.09 0.40
N GLY A 84 -11.24 -7.07 1.27
CA GLY A 84 -12.48 -7.07 2.05
C GLY A 84 -12.60 -5.86 2.98
N ALA A 85 -11.53 -5.50 3.69
CA ALA A 85 -11.51 -4.33 4.56
C ALA A 85 -11.69 -3.01 3.79
N VAL A 86 -11.07 -2.89 2.62
CA VAL A 86 -11.26 -1.73 1.73
C VAL A 86 -12.71 -1.66 1.24
N LEU A 87 -13.26 -2.78 0.77
CA LEU A 87 -14.65 -2.83 0.31
C LEU A 87 -15.64 -2.48 1.44
N GLN A 88 -15.44 -3.02 2.64
CA GLN A 88 -16.27 -2.73 3.80
C GLN A 88 -16.16 -1.25 4.23
N SER A 89 -14.94 -0.69 4.25
CA SER A 89 -14.72 0.73 4.51
C SER A 89 -15.49 1.60 3.51
N ALA A 90 -15.42 1.23 2.23
CA ALA A 90 -16.13 1.93 1.18
C ALA A 90 -17.65 1.84 1.34
N GLN A 91 -18.18 0.64 1.59
CA GLN A 91 -19.61 0.43 1.82
C GLN A 91 -20.13 1.20 3.05
N THR A 92 -19.32 1.29 4.10
CA THR A 92 -19.66 2.08 5.29
C THR A 92 -19.69 3.58 4.99
N ALA A 93 -18.81 4.05 4.12
CA ALA A 93 -18.69 5.47 3.77
C ALA A 93 -19.72 5.94 2.71
N TRP A 94 -20.06 5.07 1.75
CA TRP A 94 -20.84 5.43 0.56
C TRP A 94 -22.11 4.58 0.35
N GLY A 95 -22.39 3.63 1.25
CA GLY A 95 -23.57 2.79 1.21
C GLY A 95 -23.37 1.45 0.51
N THR A 96 -24.42 0.62 0.58
CA THR A 96 -24.48 -0.72 -0.01
C THR A 96 -25.76 -0.85 -0.85
N PRO A 97 -25.67 -1.11 -2.18
CA PRO A 97 -24.46 -1.30 -2.97
C PRO A 97 -23.65 0.00 -3.12
N LEU A 98 -22.36 -0.12 -3.43
CA LEU A 98 -21.57 1.03 -3.85
C LEU A 98 -22.20 1.64 -5.11
N GLY A 99 -22.27 2.97 -5.18
CA GLY A 99 -22.67 3.67 -6.39
C GLY A 99 -21.76 3.33 -7.58
N PHE A 100 -22.21 3.63 -8.80
CA PHE A 100 -21.38 3.48 -9.99
C PHE A 100 -20.11 4.32 -9.82
N ALA A 101 -18.96 3.65 -9.74
CA ALA A 101 -17.68 4.35 -9.79
C ALA A 101 -17.50 4.97 -11.18
N GLU A 102 -17.03 6.21 -11.24
CA GLU A 102 -16.41 6.70 -12.47
C GLU A 102 -15.33 5.70 -12.88
N GLN A 103 -15.34 5.33 -14.16
CA GLN A 103 -14.49 4.26 -14.68
C GLN A 103 -13.04 4.51 -14.24
N PRO A 104 -12.35 3.54 -13.59
CA PRO A 104 -10.99 3.75 -13.13
C PRO A 104 -10.12 4.26 -14.27
N ALA A 105 -9.25 5.24 -13.98
CA ALA A 105 -8.28 5.69 -14.96
C ALA A 105 -7.59 4.47 -15.60
N PRO A 106 -7.46 4.41 -16.94
CA PRO A 106 -6.79 3.33 -17.60
C PRO A 106 -5.44 3.07 -16.92
N LEU A 107 -5.15 1.81 -16.62
CA LEU A 107 -3.80 1.43 -16.19
C LEU A 107 -2.91 1.57 -17.43
N ASP A 108 -2.43 2.79 -17.71
CA ASP A 108 -1.52 3.06 -18.81
C ASP A 108 -0.28 2.17 -18.64
N ARG A 109 -0.29 1.03 -19.33
CA ARG A 109 0.91 0.33 -19.72
C ARG A 109 1.33 0.89 -21.07
N SER A 110 1.70 2.16 -21.14
CA SER A 110 2.45 2.61 -22.30
C SER A 110 3.93 2.29 -22.09
N PRO A 111 4.56 1.44 -22.93
CA PRO A 111 5.99 1.19 -22.88
C PRO A 111 6.84 2.45 -23.18
N GLU A 112 6.24 3.55 -23.67
CA GLU A 112 6.96 4.75 -24.08
C GLU A 112 7.55 5.60 -22.93
N GLN A 113 7.03 5.48 -21.70
CA GLN A 113 7.60 6.24 -20.56
C GLN A 113 8.97 5.71 -20.10
N THR A 114 9.38 4.50 -20.50
CA THR A 114 10.71 3.98 -20.17
C THR A 114 11.81 4.61 -21.04
N GLN A 115 11.49 5.05 -22.26
CA GLN A 115 12.48 5.60 -23.19
C GLN A 115 12.82 7.07 -22.93
N HIS A 116 11.91 7.89 -22.42
CA HIS A 116 12.20 9.30 -22.15
C HIS A 116 13.11 9.55 -20.93
N ARG A 117 13.31 8.55 -20.05
CA ARG A 117 14.24 8.70 -18.91
C ARG A 117 15.70 8.41 -19.26
N ILE A 118 15.96 7.68 -20.35
CA ILE A 118 17.34 7.32 -20.75
C ILE A 118 17.98 8.44 -21.60
N SER A 119 17.18 9.29 -22.26
CA SER A 119 17.70 10.33 -23.16
C SER A 119 18.14 11.64 -22.51
N HIS A 120 18.03 11.79 -21.18
CA HIS A 120 18.39 13.03 -20.47
C HIS A 120 19.54 12.84 -19.46
N GLN A 121 20.48 11.93 -19.72
CA GLN A 121 21.76 11.96 -19.03
C GLN A 121 22.69 12.95 -19.75
N PRO A 122 23.02 14.12 -19.17
CA PRO A 122 24.03 14.98 -19.76
C PRO A 122 25.39 14.27 -19.66
N THR A 123 25.98 13.99 -20.82
CA THR A 123 27.37 13.55 -20.95
C THR A 123 28.30 14.66 -20.47
N HIS A 124 28.66 14.66 -19.19
CA HIS A 124 29.85 15.35 -18.72
C HIS A 124 31.02 14.38 -18.76
N ALA A 125 31.72 14.36 -19.88
CA ALA A 125 33.07 13.82 -19.98
C ALA A 125 33.83 14.57 -21.08
N GLU A 126 34.30 15.77 -20.73
CA GLU A 126 35.48 16.36 -21.34
C GLU A 126 36.15 17.26 -20.30
N VAL A 127 37.21 16.74 -19.68
CA VAL A 127 38.26 17.54 -19.05
C VAL A 127 39.53 17.16 -19.81
N SER A 128 39.88 17.99 -20.79
CA SER A 128 41.18 17.99 -21.43
C SER A 128 42.22 18.58 -20.48
N ALA A 129 43.40 17.98 -20.47
CA ALA A 129 44.65 18.63 -20.08
C ALA A 129 45.55 18.71 -21.32
#